data_AF-A0A965RZ46-F1
#
_entry.id   AF-A0A965RZ46-F1
#
_cell.length_a   1.000
_cell.length_b   1.000
_cell.length_c   1.000
_cell.angle_alpha   90.00
_cell.angle_beta   90.00
_cell.angle_gamma   90.00
#
_symmetry.space_group_name_H-M   'P 1'
#
loop_
_entity.id
_entity.type
_entity.pdbx_description
1 polymer ?
#
loop_
_entity_poly.entity_id
_entity_poly.type
_entity_poly.pdbx_seq_one_letter_code
_entity_poly.pdbx_strand_id
1 'polypeptide(L)'
;MGTRSLIGVEQGDGSVVWAYCHWDGYLSHNGRRLLDHYQDPYKAWALVIGGDMSSLGEEIGEKHPFDWQLEKWNKTRVGFGSYDDSRLTDEEKAQYDLWSKWTSYYGRDRGETDIDAKLAANAEAFFAEDYGAEYWYLMTRDGEWLVKIGDGAEPITLKSAWAQEQAEEEAAKLQDHAEDLSIIP
;
A
#
# COMPACT_ATOMS: atom_id res chain seq x y z
N MET A 1 -7.65 12.49 4.72
CA MET A 1 -8.29 11.84 3.57
C MET A 1 -7.23 10.87 3.04
N GLY A 2 -7.49 9.57 3.09
CA GLY A 2 -6.57 8.53 2.62
C GLY A 2 -7.02 7.94 1.30
N THR A 3 -6.07 7.49 0.49
CA THR A 3 -6.32 6.74 -0.74
C THR A 3 -6.45 5.26 -0.38
N ARG A 4 -7.68 4.76 -0.43
CA ARG A 4 -8.02 3.43 0.09
C ARG A 4 -7.79 2.37 -0.97
N SER A 5 -7.40 1.17 -0.52
CA SER A 5 -7.24 0.02 -1.41
C SER A 5 -7.72 -1.27 -0.77
N LEU A 6 -8.09 -2.24 -1.61
CA LEU A 6 -8.32 -3.63 -1.21
C LEU A 6 -7.19 -4.51 -1.77
N ILE A 7 -6.73 -5.46 -0.97
CA ILE A 7 -5.66 -6.39 -1.36
C ILE A 7 -6.18 -7.82 -1.17
N GLY A 8 -6.24 -8.59 -2.25
CA GLY A 8 -6.77 -9.94 -2.28
C GLY A 8 -5.79 -10.96 -2.84
N VAL A 9 -6.00 -12.22 -2.46
CA VAL A 9 -5.27 -13.40 -2.97
C VAL A 9 -6.29 -14.46 -3.38
N GLU A 10 -6.25 -14.84 -4.65
CA GLU A 10 -7.08 -15.90 -5.21
C GLU A 10 -6.63 -17.28 -4.72
N GLN A 11 -7.58 -18.08 -4.28
CA GLN A 11 -7.39 -19.43 -3.74
C GLN A 11 -7.56 -20.49 -4.84
N GLY A 12 -7.19 -21.73 -4.54
CA GLY A 12 -7.29 -22.84 -5.49
C GLY A 12 -8.71 -23.13 -5.99
N ASP A 13 -9.73 -22.86 -5.16
CA ASP A 13 -11.15 -23.02 -5.48
C ASP A 13 -11.76 -21.80 -6.22
N GLY A 14 -10.95 -20.77 -6.48
CA GLY A 14 -11.36 -19.53 -7.13
C GLY A 14 -11.91 -18.47 -6.17
N SER A 15 -12.09 -18.77 -4.88
CA SER A 15 -12.45 -17.75 -3.89
C SER A 15 -11.29 -16.76 -3.66
N VAL A 16 -11.59 -15.58 -3.14
CA VAL A 16 -10.57 -14.57 -2.85
C VAL A 16 -10.61 -14.22 -1.37
N VAL A 17 -9.48 -14.44 -0.68
CA VAL A 17 -9.27 -13.91 0.67
C VAL A 17 -8.69 -12.52 0.50
N TRP A 18 -9.23 -11.53 1.20
CA TRP A 18 -8.82 -10.13 1.02
C TRP A 18 -8.90 -9.29 2.30
N ALA A 19 -8.17 -8.19 2.31
CA ALA A 19 -8.12 -7.24 3.42
C ALA A 19 -8.14 -5.79 2.92
N TYR A 20 -8.64 -4.89 3.76
CA TYR A 20 -8.67 -3.46 3.50
C TYR A 20 -7.35 -2.77 3.90
N CYS A 21 -6.92 -1.78 3.12
CA CYS A 21 -5.78 -0.91 3.41
C CYS A 21 -6.17 0.57 3.26
N HIS A 22 -5.93 1.38 4.30
CA HIS A 22 -6.45 2.75 4.39
C HIS A 22 -5.62 3.79 3.63
N TRP A 23 -4.29 3.67 3.68
CA TRP A 23 -3.38 4.68 3.17
C TRP A 23 -2.64 4.22 1.90
N ASP A 24 -2.32 5.22 1.07
CA ASP A 24 -1.39 5.12 -0.05
C ASP A 24 -1.70 4.03 -1.08
N GLY A 25 -2.99 3.84 -1.36
CA GLY A 25 -3.50 2.84 -2.31
C GLY A 25 -3.01 2.96 -3.76
N TYR A 26 -2.36 4.05 -4.15
CA TYR A 26 -1.93 4.31 -5.53
C TYR A 26 -0.77 3.43 -6.01
N LEU A 27 -0.54 3.41 -7.33
CA LEU A 27 0.43 2.51 -7.97
C LEU A 27 1.86 2.73 -7.48
N SER A 28 2.30 3.98 -7.35
CA SER A 28 3.66 4.32 -6.92
C SER A 28 3.99 3.97 -5.47
N HIS A 29 2.99 3.56 -4.66
CA HIS A 29 3.21 3.10 -3.29
C HIS A 29 2.72 1.68 -3.06
N ASN A 30 1.41 1.44 -2.88
CA ASN A 30 0.93 0.07 -2.61
C ASN A 30 1.20 -0.85 -3.80
N GLY A 31 0.94 -0.39 -5.03
CA GLY A 31 1.26 -1.16 -6.23
C GLY A 31 2.73 -1.54 -6.30
N ARG A 32 3.62 -0.58 -6.06
CA ARG A 32 5.07 -0.81 -6.07
C ARG A 32 5.52 -1.79 -4.98
N ARG A 33 4.99 -1.65 -3.75
CA ARG A 33 5.31 -2.57 -2.65
C ARG A 33 4.90 -3.99 -2.95
N LEU A 34 3.71 -4.19 -3.53
CA LEU A 34 3.23 -5.52 -3.92
C LEU A 34 4.13 -6.15 -5.00
N LEU A 35 4.52 -5.37 -6.01
CA LEU A 35 5.45 -5.83 -7.05
C LEU A 35 6.84 -6.16 -6.51
N ASP A 36 7.37 -5.36 -5.60
CA ASP A 36 8.77 -5.51 -5.16
C ASP A 36 8.91 -6.54 -4.03
N HIS A 37 7.93 -6.64 -3.12
CA HIS A 37 8.09 -7.38 -1.87
C HIS A 37 7.10 -8.53 -1.65
N TYR A 38 6.01 -8.61 -2.42
CA TYR A 38 4.94 -9.62 -2.25
C TYR A 38 4.68 -10.42 -3.53
N GLN A 39 5.74 -10.80 -4.24
CA GLN A 39 5.65 -11.70 -5.41
C GLN A 39 5.44 -13.16 -5.02
N ASP A 40 5.84 -13.55 -3.80
CA ASP A 40 5.56 -14.88 -3.26
C ASP A 40 4.09 -14.97 -2.82
N PRO A 41 3.26 -15.85 -3.43
CA PRO A 41 1.86 -16.02 -3.06
C PRO A 41 1.67 -16.37 -1.58
N TYR A 42 2.61 -17.06 -0.94
CA TYR A 42 2.52 -17.37 0.49
C TYR A 42 2.75 -16.12 1.36
N LYS A 43 3.67 -15.23 0.95
CA LYS A 43 3.86 -13.94 1.65
C LYS A 43 2.68 -13.00 1.41
N ALA A 44 2.12 -12.97 0.20
CA ALA A 44 0.90 -12.22 -0.10
C ALA A 44 -0.30 -12.74 0.69
N TRP A 45 -0.44 -14.06 0.82
CA TRP A 45 -1.48 -14.67 1.67
C TRP A 45 -1.28 -14.30 3.14
N ALA A 46 -0.05 -14.43 3.65
CA ALA A 46 0.30 -14.05 5.03
C ALA A 46 -0.01 -12.56 5.32
N LEU A 47 0.22 -11.68 4.34
CA LEU A 47 -0.14 -10.26 4.41
C LEU A 47 -1.66 -10.09 4.60
N VAL A 48 -2.45 -10.74 3.75
CA VAL A 48 -3.89 -10.56 3.74
C VAL A 48 -4.55 -11.19 4.99
N ILE A 49 -4.13 -12.37 5.44
CA ILE A 49 -4.71 -13.00 6.64
C ILE A 49 -4.49 -12.20 7.92
N GLY A 50 -3.52 -11.26 7.92
CA GLY A 50 -3.32 -10.34 9.04
C GLY A 50 -4.49 -9.38 9.27
N GLY A 51 -5.44 -9.32 8.32
CA GLY A 51 -6.63 -8.51 8.39
C GLY A 51 -6.40 -7.09 7.87
N ASP A 52 -7.33 -6.20 8.20
CA ASP A 52 -7.31 -4.82 7.73
C ASP A 52 -6.12 -4.06 8.31
N MET A 53 -5.53 -3.23 7.47
CA MET A 53 -4.32 -2.49 7.76
C MET A 53 -4.49 -0.98 7.53
N SER A 54 -3.77 -0.22 8.34
CA SER A 54 -3.66 1.22 8.16
C SER A 54 -2.82 1.53 6.92
N SER A 55 -1.62 0.92 6.86
CA SER A 55 -0.66 1.12 5.78
C SER A 55 0.08 -0.18 5.50
N LEU A 56 0.19 -0.52 4.22
CA LEU A 56 1.00 -1.63 3.73
C LEU A 56 2.49 -1.29 3.88
N GLY A 57 3.32 -2.17 4.42
CA GLY A 57 4.79 -2.02 4.46
C GLY A 57 5.51 -2.93 3.45
N GLU A 58 6.83 -2.81 3.35
CA GLU A 58 7.70 -3.73 2.59
C GLU A 58 7.68 -5.15 3.20
N GLU A 59 7.52 -5.21 4.52
CA GLU A 59 7.45 -6.45 5.28
C GLU A 59 6.19 -6.51 6.15
N ILE A 60 5.72 -7.72 6.46
CA ILE A 60 4.59 -7.92 7.38
C ILE A 60 4.99 -7.46 8.79
N GLY A 61 6.24 -7.75 9.18
CA GLY A 61 6.78 -7.38 10.48
C GLY A 61 6.14 -8.11 11.66
N GLU A 62 6.41 -7.60 12.85
CA GLU A 62 5.86 -8.08 14.12
C GLU A 62 4.99 -7.01 14.79
N LYS A 63 4.38 -7.36 15.93
CA LYS A 63 3.63 -6.42 16.77
C LYS A 63 4.51 -5.22 17.12
N HIS A 64 4.06 -4.02 16.79
CA HIS A 64 4.75 -2.77 17.10
C HIS A 64 3.75 -1.68 17.53
N PRO A 65 4.20 -0.55 18.11
CA PRO A 65 3.31 0.55 18.46
C PRO A 65 2.61 1.11 17.22
N PHE A 66 1.27 1.16 17.24
CA PHE A 66 0.49 1.65 16.10
C PHE A 66 0.81 3.12 15.76
N ASP A 67 0.96 3.96 16.80
CA ASP A 67 1.26 5.39 16.66
C ASP A 67 2.75 5.71 16.85
N TRP A 68 3.65 4.83 16.40
CA TRP A 68 5.11 5.01 16.57
C TRP A 68 5.63 6.34 15.99
N GLN A 69 4.98 6.88 14.96
CA GLN A 69 5.31 8.17 14.35
C GLN A 69 5.08 9.31 15.34
N LEU A 70 3.96 9.25 16.09
CA LEU A 70 3.63 10.23 17.12
C LEU A 70 4.63 10.14 18.28
N GLU A 71 5.04 8.93 18.66
CA GLU A 71 6.10 8.73 19.65
C GLU A 71 7.43 9.37 19.21
N LYS A 72 7.84 9.11 17.95
CA LYS A 72 9.04 9.73 17.36
C LYS A 72 8.93 11.26 17.38
N TRP A 73 7.83 11.79 16.85
CA TRP A 73 7.59 13.24 16.76
C TRP A 73 7.62 13.91 18.13
N ASN A 74 7.01 13.30 19.15
CA ASN A 74 7.02 13.84 20.51
C ASN A 74 8.43 13.91 21.10
N LYS A 75 9.29 12.93 20.82
CA LYS A 75 10.69 12.94 21.27
C LYS A 75 11.55 13.97 20.53
N THR A 76 11.35 14.12 19.22
CA THR A 76 12.19 14.99 18.39
C THR A 76 11.72 16.44 18.38
N ARG A 77 10.51 16.75 18.86
CA ARG A 77 9.95 18.10 18.81
C ARG A 77 10.77 19.14 19.59
N VAL A 78 11.36 20.08 18.85
CA VAL A 78 12.11 21.24 19.39
C VAL A 78 11.30 22.54 19.33
N GLY A 79 10.17 22.56 18.61
CA GLY A 79 9.34 23.75 18.44
C GLY A 79 8.00 23.44 17.75
N PHE A 80 7.24 24.48 17.38
CA PHE A 80 6.02 24.30 16.60
C PHE A 80 6.39 23.87 15.17
N GLY A 81 6.05 22.64 14.80
CA GLY A 81 6.41 22.07 13.50
C GLY A 81 7.91 21.88 13.26
N SER A 82 8.73 21.91 14.32
CA SER A 82 10.18 21.76 14.22
C SER A 82 10.63 20.52 14.99
N TYR A 83 11.38 19.66 14.31
CA TYR A 83 11.84 18.37 14.80
C TYR A 83 13.36 18.25 14.65
N ASP A 84 14.00 17.62 15.62
CA ASP A 84 15.44 17.37 15.66
C ASP A 84 15.70 15.92 16.02
N ASP A 85 16.01 15.11 15.00
CA ASP A 85 16.29 13.68 15.12
C ASP A 85 17.62 13.41 15.88
N SER A 86 18.46 14.43 16.14
CA SER A 86 19.64 14.27 17.00
C SER A 86 19.29 14.01 18.47
N ARG A 87 18.03 14.22 18.85
CA ARG A 87 17.47 13.87 20.17
C ARG A 87 17.22 12.38 20.36
N LEU A 88 17.28 11.59 19.28
CA LEU A 88 17.16 10.15 19.34
C LEU A 88 18.54 9.50 19.48
N THR A 89 18.59 8.45 20.27
CA THR A 89 19.69 7.49 20.25
C THR A 89 19.76 6.77 18.90
N ASP A 90 20.90 6.19 18.58
CA ASP A 90 21.05 5.44 17.32
C ASP A 90 20.20 4.16 17.33
N GLU A 91 19.99 3.56 18.50
CA GLU A 91 19.08 2.42 18.68
C GLU A 91 17.62 2.82 18.39
N GLU A 92 17.17 3.98 18.87
CA GLU A 92 15.81 4.47 18.58
C GLU A 92 15.62 4.78 17.10
N LYS A 93 16.61 5.40 16.44
CA LYS A 93 16.56 5.64 14.99
C LYS A 93 16.44 4.33 14.23
N ALA A 94 17.27 3.35 14.55
CA ALA A 94 17.22 2.03 13.93
C ALA A 94 15.86 1.34 14.15
N GLN A 95 15.26 1.50 15.33
CA GLN A 95 13.95 0.95 15.63
C GLN A 95 12.82 1.63 14.85
N TYR A 96 12.82 2.96 14.74
CA TYR A 96 11.84 3.68 13.91
C TYR A 96 12.01 3.38 12.42
N ASP A 97 13.25 3.27 11.95
CA ASP A 97 13.56 2.88 10.56
C ASP A 97 13.05 1.47 10.27
N LEU A 98 13.15 0.54 11.23
CA LEU A 98 12.59 -0.79 11.11
C LEU A 98 11.05 -0.75 11.01
N TRP A 99 10.38 -0.08 11.95
CA TRP A 99 8.92 0.02 11.96
C TRP A 99 8.35 0.75 10.73
N SER A 100 9.09 1.71 10.17
CA SER A 100 8.68 2.42 8.95
C SER A 100 8.53 1.52 7.72
N LYS A 101 9.16 0.34 7.73
CA LYS A 101 9.08 -0.66 6.65
C LYS A 101 8.02 -1.72 6.89
N TRP A 102 7.44 -1.76 8.09
CA TRP A 102 6.50 -2.80 8.49
C TRP A 102 5.06 -2.39 8.19
N THR A 103 4.24 -3.38 7.86
CA THR A 103 2.79 -3.21 7.67
C THR A 103 2.15 -2.93 9.02
N SER A 104 1.33 -1.88 9.13
CA SER A 104 0.63 -1.53 10.38
C SER A 104 -0.81 -2.02 10.34
N TYR A 105 -1.12 -3.06 11.11
CA TYR A 105 -2.45 -3.69 11.15
C TYR A 105 -3.34 -3.11 12.23
N TYR A 106 -4.64 -2.98 11.96
CA TYR A 106 -5.59 -2.53 12.96
C TYR A 106 -5.78 -3.55 14.09
N GLY A 107 -5.86 -4.84 13.77
CA GLY A 107 -5.94 -5.88 14.81
C GLY A 107 -4.66 -6.03 15.58
N ARG A 108 -3.61 -6.49 14.87
CA ARG A 108 -2.32 -6.77 15.50
C ARG A 108 -1.81 -5.55 16.25
N ASP A 109 -1.71 -4.38 15.63
CA ASP A 109 -0.98 -3.24 16.20
C ASP A 109 -1.86 -2.27 17.00
N ARG A 110 -3.09 -1.99 16.57
CA ARG A 110 -4.04 -1.11 17.31
C ARG A 110 -4.92 -1.85 18.32
N GLY A 111 -5.11 -3.17 18.17
CA GLY A 111 -5.95 -3.98 19.05
C GLY A 111 -7.43 -3.99 18.68
N GLU A 112 -7.79 -3.68 17.43
CA GLU A 112 -9.17 -3.73 16.97
C GLU A 112 -9.68 -5.15 16.73
N THR A 113 -11.00 -5.30 16.85
CA THR A 113 -11.73 -6.55 16.57
C THR A 113 -12.55 -6.39 15.29
N ASP A 114 -13.00 -7.51 14.73
CA ASP A 114 -13.88 -7.53 13.54
C ASP A 114 -13.24 -6.91 12.28
N ILE A 115 -11.90 -6.90 12.24
CA ILE A 115 -11.07 -6.41 11.14
C ILE A 115 -10.37 -7.55 10.40
N ASP A 116 -10.74 -8.80 10.67
CA ASP A 116 -10.11 -9.97 10.07
C ASP A 116 -10.25 -9.96 8.54
N ALA A 117 -9.43 -10.79 7.89
CA ALA A 117 -9.50 -11.01 6.46
C ALA A 117 -10.90 -11.50 6.05
N LYS A 118 -11.37 -11.00 4.92
CA LYS A 118 -12.70 -11.24 4.38
C LYS A 118 -12.63 -12.19 3.21
N LEU A 119 -13.77 -12.75 2.83
CA LEU A 119 -13.88 -13.73 1.75
C LEU A 119 -14.84 -13.22 0.69
N ALA A 120 -14.39 -13.19 -0.55
CA ALA A 120 -15.23 -13.04 -1.72
C ALA A 120 -15.35 -14.39 -2.46
N ALA A 121 -16.51 -14.65 -3.05
CA ALA A 121 -16.79 -15.93 -3.72
C ALA A 121 -15.87 -16.18 -4.93
N ASN A 122 -15.43 -15.10 -5.59
CA ASN A 122 -14.50 -15.13 -6.72
C ASN A 122 -13.92 -13.72 -6.97
N ALA A 123 -13.05 -13.61 -7.99
CA ALA A 123 -12.45 -12.35 -8.40
C ALA A 123 -13.49 -11.27 -8.78
N GLU A 124 -14.58 -11.64 -9.45
CA GLU A 124 -15.64 -10.70 -9.82
C GLU A 124 -16.31 -10.10 -8.56
N ALA A 125 -16.64 -10.95 -7.59
CA ALA A 125 -17.18 -10.51 -6.30
C ALA A 125 -16.18 -9.61 -5.56
N PHE A 126 -14.88 -9.94 -5.57
CA PHE A 126 -13.84 -9.11 -4.98
C PHE A 126 -13.75 -7.72 -5.63
N PHE A 127 -13.74 -7.64 -6.96
CA PHE A 127 -13.66 -6.36 -7.68
C PHE A 127 -14.96 -5.54 -7.60
N ALA A 128 -16.06 -6.14 -7.13
CA ALA A 128 -17.32 -5.46 -6.86
C ALA A 128 -17.44 -4.93 -5.42
N GLU A 129 -16.52 -5.29 -4.51
CA GLU A 129 -16.52 -4.80 -3.13
C GLU A 129 -16.31 -3.28 -3.09
N ASP A 130 -17.21 -2.59 -2.40
CA ASP A 130 -17.18 -1.14 -2.21
C ASP A 130 -16.90 -0.80 -0.74
N TYR A 131 -15.63 -0.56 -0.45
CA TYR A 131 -15.15 -0.07 0.85
C TYR A 131 -14.65 1.38 0.73
N GLY A 132 -15.24 2.14 -0.22
CA GLY A 132 -14.69 3.41 -0.67
C GLY A 132 -13.28 3.26 -1.23
N ALA A 133 -12.97 2.07 -1.76
CA ALA A 133 -11.67 1.76 -2.33
C ALA A 133 -11.52 2.47 -3.67
N GLU A 134 -10.32 2.97 -3.93
CA GLU A 134 -9.96 3.56 -5.23
C GLU A 134 -9.11 2.57 -6.04
N TYR A 135 -8.52 1.57 -5.37
CA TYR A 135 -7.63 0.57 -5.96
C TYR A 135 -7.96 -0.82 -5.42
N TRP A 136 -8.03 -1.81 -6.30
CA TRP A 136 -8.14 -3.22 -5.93
C TRP A 136 -6.94 -3.96 -6.49
N TYR A 137 -6.21 -4.65 -5.64
CA TYR A 137 -5.08 -5.47 -5.99
C TYR A 137 -5.42 -6.94 -5.78
N LEU A 138 -5.21 -7.78 -6.78
CA LEU A 138 -5.49 -9.21 -6.69
C LEU A 138 -4.25 -10.01 -7.12
N MET A 139 -3.73 -10.85 -6.23
CA MET A 139 -2.77 -11.89 -6.60
C MET A 139 -3.55 -13.05 -7.20
N THR A 140 -3.32 -13.35 -8.47
CA THR A 140 -3.90 -14.51 -9.14
C THR A 140 -3.23 -15.80 -8.68
N ARG A 141 -3.88 -16.93 -8.93
CA ARG A 141 -3.29 -18.25 -8.63
C ARG A 141 -1.99 -18.52 -9.40
N ASP A 142 -1.80 -17.85 -10.53
CA ASP A 142 -0.60 -17.97 -11.36
C ASP A 142 0.56 -17.11 -10.83
N GLY A 143 0.35 -16.38 -9.73
CA GLY A 143 1.36 -15.54 -9.08
C GLY A 143 1.55 -14.17 -9.75
N GLU A 144 0.55 -13.70 -10.48
CA GLU A 144 0.55 -12.37 -11.08
C GLU A 144 -0.37 -11.41 -10.33
N TRP A 145 0.08 -10.16 -10.15
CA TRP A 145 -0.74 -9.11 -9.59
C TRP A 145 -1.59 -8.45 -10.67
N LEU A 146 -2.90 -8.40 -10.44
CA LEU A 146 -3.84 -7.53 -11.15
C LEU A 146 -4.13 -6.29 -10.32
N VAL A 147 -4.49 -5.21 -11.01
CA VAL A 147 -4.99 -3.98 -10.42
C VAL A 147 -6.20 -3.46 -11.18
N LYS A 148 -7.21 -3.03 -10.43
CA LYS A 148 -8.33 -2.22 -10.92
C LYS A 148 -8.24 -0.84 -10.25
N ILE A 149 -8.35 0.22 -11.04
CA ILE A 149 -8.25 1.61 -10.58
C ILE A 149 -9.57 2.31 -10.85
N GLY A 150 -10.25 2.73 -9.79
CA GLY A 150 -11.55 3.39 -9.84
C GLY A 150 -12.72 2.45 -10.19
N ASP A 151 -13.92 2.99 -10.05
CA ASP A 151 -15.16 2.27 -10.33
C ASP A 151 -15.38 2.08 -11.83
N GLY A 152 -15.76 0.86 -12.22
CA GLY A 152 -16.09 0.51 -13.61
C GLY A 152 -14.90 0.24 -14.54
N ALA A 153 -13.65 0.32 -14.04
CA ALA A 153 -12.48 -0.12 -14.79
C ALA A 153 -12.37 -1.66 -14.77
N GLU A 154 -11.89 -2.22 -15.88
CA GLU A 154 -11.49 -3.63 -15.94
C GLU A 154 -10.13 -3.83 -15.28
N PRO A 155 -9.91 -4.92 -14.52
CA PRO A 155 -8.60 -5.23 -13.97
C PRO A 155 -7.58 -5.50 -15.08
N ILE A 156 -6.39 -4.90 -14.94
CA ILE A 156 -5.22 -5.16 -15.80
C ILE A 156 -4.05 -5.66 -14.97
N THR A 157 -2.98 -6.14 -15.61
CA THR A 157 -1.78 -6.52 -14.86
C THR A 157 -1.18 -5.29 -14.17
N LEU A 158 -0.73 -5.44 -12.92
CA LEU A 158 -0.11 -4.36 -12.17
C LEU A 158 1.19 -3.88 -12.84
N LYS A 159 1.91 -4.79 -13.51
CA LYS A 159 3.08 -4.45 -14.32
C LYS A 159 2.72 -3.54 -15.50
N SER A 160 1.62 -3.81 -16.20
CA SER A 160 1.16 -2.95 -17.31
C SER A 160 0.67 -1.60 -16.81
N ALA A 161 -0.09 -1.58 -15.70
CA ALA A 161 -0.56 -0.33 -15.09
C ALA A 161 0.61 0.59 -14.71
N TRP A 162 1.63 0.01 -14.06
CA TRP A 162 2.85 0.73 -13.71
C TRP A 162 3.60 1.28 -14.93
N ALA A 163 3.75 0.47 -15.98
CA ALA A 163 4.42 0.89 -17.21
C ALA A 163 3.67 2.03 -17.91
N GLN A 164 2.34 2.03 -17.88
CA GLN A 164 1.51 3.11 -18.44
C GLN A 164 1.71 4.42 -17.67
N GLU A 165 1.63 4.40 -16.33
CA GLU A 165 1.85 5.59 -15.49
C GLU A 165 3.23 6.22 -15.73
N GLN A 166 4.28 5.39 -15.82
CA GLN A 166 5.64 5.90 -16.08
C GLN A 166 5.79 6.53 -17.46
N ALA A 167 5.15 5.95 -18.50
CA ALA A 167 5.17 6.52 -19.84
C ALA A 167 4.40 7.86 -19.91
N GLU A 168 3.29 7.98 -19.18
CA GLU A 168 2.51 9.21 -19.08
C GLU A 168 3.28 10.32 -18.34
N GLU A 169 3.94 10.00 -17.24
CA GLU A 169 4.81 10.94 -16.52
C GLU A 169 5.98 11.42 -17.37
N GLU A 170 6.62 10.54 -18.14
CA GLU A 170 7.69 10.91 -19.06
C GLU A 170 7.18 11.82 -20.19
N ALA A 171 6.02 11.48 -20.78
CA ALA A 171 5.38 12.31 -21.79
C ALA A 171 5.01 13.71 -21.26
N ALA A 172 4.49 13.80 -20.03
CA ALA A 172 4.16 15.07 -19.39
C ALA A 172 5.40 15.95 -19.16
N LYS A 173 6.51 15.35 -18.70
CA LYS A 173 7.79 16.07 -18.53
C LYS A 173 8.36 16.58 -19.86
N LEU A 174 8.25 15.78 -20.92
CA LEU A 174 8.68 16.19 -22.26
C LEU A 174 7.83 17.33 -22.81
N GLN A 175 6.52 17.32 -22.55
CA GLN A 175 5.63 18.40 -22.96
C GLN A 175 5.96 19.71 -22.22
N ASP A 176 6.12 19.67 -20.89
CA ASP A 176 6.49 20.83 -20.08
C ASP A 176 7.84 21.42 -20.53
N HIS A 177 8.84 20.58 -20.79
CA HIS A 177 10.14 21.02 -21.29
C HIS A 177 10.06 21.63 -22.70
N ALA A 178 9.21 21.08 -23.59
CA ALA A 178 9.00 21.64 -24.92
C ALA A 178 8.29 23.01 -24.86
N GLU A 179 7.36 23.18 -23.93
CA GLU A 179 6.70 24.47 -23.69
C GLU A 179 7.69 25.51 -23.16
N ASP A 180 8.57 25.15 -22.22
CA ASP A 180 9.63 26.04 -21.70
C ASP A 180 10.62 26.49 -22.81
N LEU A 181 10.99 25.60 -23.72
CA LEU A 181 11.86 25.93 -24.86
C LEU A 181 11.17 26.81 -25.91
N SER A 182 9.83 26.77 -26.00
CA SER A 182 9.05 27.57 -26.94
C SER A 182 8.83 29.03 -26.49
N ILE A 183 9.14 29.35 -25.23
CA ILE A 183 8.97 30.67 -24.62
C ILE A 183 10.27 31.50 -24.67
N ILE A 184 11.39 30.93 -25.15
CA ILE A 184 12.65 31.65 -25.35
C ILE A 184 12.62 32.35 -26.74
N PRO A 185 12.65 33.70 -26.81
CA PRO A 185 12.58 34.45 -28.07
C PRO A 185 13.85 34.34 -28.94
#